data_AF-A0A1F7ABM9-F1
#
_entry.id   AF-A0A1F7ABM9-F1
#
_cell.length_a   1.000
_cell.length_b   1.000
_cell.length_c   1.000
_cell.angle_alpha   90.00
_cell.angle_beta   90.00
_cell.angle_gamma   90.00
#
_symmetry.space_group_name_H-M   'P 1'
#
loop_
_entity.id
_entity.type
_entity.pdbx_description
1 polymer ?
#
loop_
_entity_poly.entity_id
_entity_poly.type
_entity_poly.pdbx_seq_one_letter_code
_entity_poly.pdbx_strand_id
1 'polypeptide(L)' 'MFNTGQITLPKSWRTKYKTNKFVAEEIKDGLLIKPLVKDETVYYEDKNGFGIYCESGLDMEKFKQAIKKMDG' A
#
# COMPACT_ATOMS: atom_id res chain seq x y z
N MET A 1 -23.27 -4.83 3.99
CA MET A 1 -22.65 -3.49 3.91
C MET A 1 -21.40 -3.54 4.78
N PHE A 2 -20.24 -3.89 4.21
CA PHE A 2 -19.02 -4.11 4.99
C PHE A 2 -18.32 -2.77 5.26
N ASN A 3 -18.19 -2.46 6.55
CA ASN A 3 -17.34 -1.47 7.21
C ASN A 3 -16.13 -0.95 6.40
N THR A 4 -16.36 -0.09 5.43
CA THR A 4 -15.29 0.73 4.84
C THR A 4 -15.24 2.04 5.62
N GLY A 5 -14.68 1.97 6.83
CA GLY A 5 -14.39 3.15 7.62
C GLY A 5 -13.34 3.99 6.88
N GLN A 6 -13.67 5.23 6.54
CA GLN A 6 -12.70 6.15 5.95
C GLN A 6 -11.72 6.62 7.05
N ILE A 7 -10.54 6.00 7.11
CA ILE A 7 -9.48 6.45 8.01
C ILE A 7 -8.80 7.67 7.38
N THR A 8 -9.06 8.84 7.95
CA THR A 8 -8.36 10.08 7.56
C THR A 8 -7.13 10.25 8.44
N LEU A 9 -5.94 10.28 7.83
CA LEU A 9 -4.71 10.55 8.56
C LEU A 9 -4.72 11.95 9.20
N PRO A 10 -4.25 12.10 10.45
CA PRO A 10 -4.03 13.39 11.08
C PRO A 10 -3.22 14.33 10.18
N LYS A 11 -3.59 15.61 10.13
CA LYS A 11 -2.93 16.61 9.28
C LYS A 11 -1.42 16.69 9.56
N SER A 12 -1.02 16.60 10.83
CA SER A 12 0.38 16.62 11.27
C SER A 12 1.20 15.50 10.64
N TRP A 13 0.63 14.30 10.50
CA TRP A 13 1.30 13.16 9.87
C TRP A 13 1.44 13.35 8.37
N ARG A 14 0.36 13.82 7.69
CA ARG A 14 0.40 14.11 6.25
C ARG A 14 1.46 15.17 5.92
N THR A 15 1.59 16.20 6.77
CA THR A 15 2.63 17.22 6.62
C THR A 15 4.03 16.67 6.90
N LYS A 16 4.20 15.89 7.98
CA LYS A 16 5.51 15.34 8.38
C LYS A 16 6.07 14.36 7.34
N TYR A 17 5.24 13.45 6.84
CA TYR A 17 5.66 12.36 5.94
C TYR A 17 5.37 12.65 4.46
N LYS A 18 4.84 13.85 4.14
CA LYS A 18 4.49 14.29 2.78
C LYS A 18 3.71 13.25 1.97
N THR A 19 2.75 12.59 2.62
CA THR A 19 1.96 11.50 2.00
C THR A 19 0.48 11.57 2.36
N ASN A 20 -0.35 11.14 1.40
CA ASN A 20 -1.79 10.95 1.56
C ASN A 20 -2.19 9.47 1.58
N LYS A 21 -1.20 8.55 1.52
CA LYS A 21 -1.39 7.11 1.43
C LYS A 21 -0.83 6.44 2.67
N PHE A 22 -1.47 5.38 3.13
CA PHE A 22 -1.03 4.59 4.28
C PHE A 22 -1.39 3.12 4.07
N VAL A 23 -0.66 2.25 4.78
CA VAL A 23 -1.02 0.85 4.98
C VAL A 23 -1.60 0.71 6.37
N ALA A 24 -2.73 0.01 6.47
CA ALA A 24 -3.33 -0.39 7.73
C ALA A 24 -3.20 -1.90 7.87
N GLU A 25 -2.64 -2.36 8.99
CA GLU A 25 -2.38 -3.76 9.30
C GLU A 25 -2.99 -4.07 10.66
N GLU A 26 -3.81 -5.11 10.75
CA GLU A 26 -4.33 -5.59 12.04
C GLU A 26 -3.25 -6.41 12.74
N ILE A 27 -2.87 -5.99 13.94
CA ILE A 27 -1.89 -6.64 14.80
C ILE A 27 -2.57 -7.04 16.12
N LYS A 28 -1.95 -7.92 16.90
CA LYS A 28 -2.52 -8.44 18.16
C LYS A 28 -3.02 -7.35 19.11
N ASP A 29 -2.35 -6.19 19.11
CA ASP A 29 -2.63 -5.07 20.00
C ASP A 29 -3.45 -3.94 19.35
N GLY A 30 -3.98 -4.15 18.14
CA GLY A 30 -4.85 -3.18 17.46
C GLY A 30 -4.48 -2.93 16.00
N LEU A 31 -4.68 -1.70 15.53
CA LEU A 31 -4.45 -1.32 14.13
C LEU A 31 -3.14 -0.55 13.99
N LEU A 32 -2.21 -1.08 13.19
CA LEU A 32 -0.96 -0.44 12.83
C LEU A 32 -1.13 0.37 11.54
N ILE A 33 -1.01 1.69 11.64
CA ILE A 33 -1.11 2.62 10.51
C ILE A 33 0.28 3.13 10.15
N LYS A 34 0.78 2.79 8.95
CA LYS A 34 2.09 3.21 8.44
C LYS A 34 1.92 4.17 7.26
N PRO A 35 2.44 5.42 7.32
CA PRO A 35 2.44 6.33 6.17
C PRO A 35 3.35 5.79 5.06
N LEU A 36 2.90 5.84 3.81
CA LEU A 36 3.69 5.43 2.65
C LEU A 36 4.48 6.62 2.12
N VAL A 37 5.79 6.66 2.38
CA VAL A 37 6.67 7.75 1.92
C VAL A 37 6.95 7.55 0.43
N LYS A 38 6.77 8.62 -0.37
CA LYS A 38 6.90 8.59 -1.84
C LYS A 38 8.27 8.13 -2.35
N ASP A 39 9.31 8.34 -1.56
CA ASP A 39 10.69 8.03 -1.96
C ASP A 39 11.05 6.55 -1.77
N GLU A 40 10.22 5.77 -1.08
CA GLU A 40 10.50 4.36 -0.77
C GLU A 40 9.53 3.39 -1.46
N THR A 41 8.36 3.86 -1.90
CA THR A 41 7.32 2.98 -2.46
C THR A 41 6.61 3.55 -3.68
N VAL A 42 6.50 2.71 -4.72
CA VAL A 42 5.76 2.97 -5.97
C VAL A 42 4.43 2.23 -5.91
N TYR A 43 3.37 2.86 -6.40
CA TYR A 43 2.05 2.25 -6.53
C TYR A 43 1.83 1.82 -7.97
N TYR A 44 1.51 0.54 -8.17
CA TYR A 44 1.15 -0.02 -9.46
C TYR A 44 -0.28 -0.52 -9.41
N GLU A 45 -1.07 -0.18 -10.41
CA GLU A 45 -2.43 -0.66 -10.59
C GLU A 45 -2.55 -1.32 -11.95
N ASP A 46 -3.16 -2.50 -12.01
CA ASP A 46 -3.47 -3.16 -13.27
C ASP A 46 -4.81 -2.67 -13.86
N LYS A 47 -5.14 -3.15 -15.06
CA LYS A 47 -6.37 -2.77 -15.78
C LYS A 47 -7.65 -3.28 -15.11
N ASN A 48 -7.54 -4.21 -14.16
CA ASN A 48 -8.65 -4.82 -13.44
C ASN A 48 -8.85 -4.17 -12.05
N GLY A 49 -8.08 -3.13 -11.73
CA GLY A 49 -8.16 -2.41 -10.45
C GLY A 49 -7.38 -3.08 -9.31
N PHE A 50 -6.52 -4.06 -9.60
CA PHE A 50 -5.63 -4.63 -8.59
C PHE A 50 -4.41 -3.73 -8.41
N GLY A 51 -4.30 -3.11 -7.22
CA GLY A 51 -3.24 -2.19 -6.86
C GLY A 51 -2.26 -2.79 -5.84
N ILE A 52 -0.95 -2.65 -6.10
CA ILE A 52 0.12 -3.02 -5.16
C ILE A 52 1.04 -1.85 -4.87
N TYR A 53 1.54 -1.81 -3.64
CA TYR A 53 2.66 -0.94 -3.25
C TYR A 53 3.93 -1.78 -3.19
N CYS A 54 4.99 -1.34 -3.84
CA CYS A 54 6.28 -2.01 -3.82
C CYS A 54 7.44 -1.01 -3.74
N GLU A 55 8.61 -1.48 -3.32
CA GLU A 55 9.78 -0.62 -3.21
C GLU A 55 10.21 -0.04 -4.57
N SER A 56 10.72 1.20 -4.57
CA SER A 56 11.24 1.80 -5.79
C SER A 56 12.42 0.99 -6.33
N GLY A 57 12.32 0.53 -7.59
CA GLY A 57 13.33 -0.32 -8.22
C GLY A 57 12.94 -1.80 -8.33
N LEU A 58 11.78 -2.19 -7.81
CA LEU A 58 11.24 -3.53 -8.06
C LEU A 58 10.89 -3.72 -9.55
N ASP A 59 11.44 -4.75 -10.17
CA ASP A 59 11.10 -5.16 -11.53
C ASP A 59 9.69 -5.78 -11.55
N MET A 60 8.71 -4.97 -11.94
CA MET A 60 7.30 -5.34 -11.95
C MET A 60 6.95 -6.47 -12.91
N GLU A 61 7.72 -6.66 -13.99
CA GLU A 61 7.48 -7.78 -14.89
C GLU A 61 7.88 -9.09 -14.23
N LYS A 62 9.04 -9.13 -13.57
CA LYS A 62 9.47 -10.29 -12.78
C LYS A 62 8.50 -10.59 -11.65
N PHE A 63 8.00 -9.56 -10.97
CA PHE A 63 7.00 -9.73 -9.90
C PHE A 63 5.70 -10.36 -10.42
N LYS A 64 5.16 -9.84 -11.54
CA LYS A 64 3.96 -10.41 -12.17
C LYS A 64 4.16 -11.86 -12.61
N GLN A 65 5.33 -12.19 -13.14
CA GLN A 65 5.66 -13.58 -13.51
C GLN A 65 5.76 -14.48 -12.28
N ALA A 66 6.31 -13.99 -11.16
CA ALA A 66 6.38 -14.76 -9.92
C ALA A 66 4.99 -15.05 -9.34
N ILE A 67 4.09 -14.06 -9.27
CA ILE A 67 2.72 -14.28 -8.80
C ILE A 67 1.98 -15.28 -9.69
N LYS A 68 2.08 -15.16 -11.02
CA LYS A 68 1.46 -16.12 -11.95
C LYS A 68 1.93 -17.56 -11.76
N LYS A 69 3.16 -17.77 -11.26
CA LYS A 69 3.70 -19.10 -10.96
C LYS A 69 3.25 -19.67 -9.62
N MET A 70 2.81 -18.81 -8.69
CA MET A 70 2.32 -19.22 -7.36
C MET A 70 0.82 -19.48 -7.35
N ASP A 71 0.07 -18.81 -8.21
CA ASP A 71 -1.39 -18.96 -8.37
C ASP A 71 -1.75 -19.96 -9.50
N GLY A 72 -0.76 -20.78 -9.92
CA GLY A 72 -0.88 -21.80 -10.96
C GLY A 72 -0.69 -23.21 -10.42
#